data_AF-A0AAV5STJ3-F1
#
_entry.id   AF-A0AAV5STJ3-F1
#
_cell.length_a   1.000
_cell.length_b   1.000
_cell.length_c   1.000
_cell.angle_alpha   90.00
_cell.angle_beta   90.00
_cell.angle_gamma   90.00
#
_symmetry.space_group_name_H-M   'P 1'
#
loop_
_entity.id
_entity.type
_entity.pdbx_description
1 polymer ?
#
loop_
_entity_poly.entity_id
_entity_poly.type
_entity_poly.pdbx_seq_one_letter_code
_entity_poly.pdbx_strand_id
1 'polypeptide(L)'
;GKSIAFVGPSGGGKSTIVNILERFYEPNSGELFLDGTNFSSLSPSQLRSVIALVGQEPILFRGTIADNVRLGVEGVSDEEVRIACKYANAAHFIEDFPADYSTIVGGKGGSLSGGQKQR
;
A
#
# COMPACT_ATOMS: atom_id res chain seq x y z
N GLY A 1 -19.09 1.25 -1.86
CA GLY A 1 -18.25 1.26 -3.09
C GLY A 1 -18.66 0.13 -4.02
N LYS A 2 -18.07 0.06 -5.21
CA LYS A 2 -18.18 -1.10 -6.13
C LYS A 2 -16.83 -1.80 -6.18
N SER A 3 -16.82 -3.13 -6.25
CA SER A 3 -15.61 -3.90 -6.51
C SER A 3 -15.52 -4.23 -7.99
N ILE A 4 -14.43 -3.84 -8.64
CA ILE A 4 -14.18 -4.05 -10.06
C ILE A 4 -12.92 -4.91 -10.21
N ALA A 5 -12.96 -5.91 -11.09
CA ALA A 5 -11.83 -6.77 -11.38
C ALA A 5 -11.40 -6.62 -12.84
N PHE A 6 -10.11 -6.39 -13.07
CA PHE A 6 -9.51 -6.44 -14.41
C PHE A 6 -8.91 -7.83 -14.64
N VAL A 7 -9.47 -8.60 -15.58
CA VAL A 7 -9.07 -9.97 -15.88
C VAL A 7 -8.66 -10.09 -17.34
N GLY A 8 -7.60 -10.85 -17.62
CA GLY A 8 -7.10 -11.08 -18.98
C GLY A 8 -5.68 -11.66 -18.99
N PRO A 9 -5.17 -12.09 -20.16
CA PRO A 9 -3.85 -12.70 -20.30
C PRO A 9 -2.71 -11.75 -19.91
N SER A 10 -1.51 -12.30 -19.71
CA SER A 10 -0.30 -11.49 -19.56
C SER A 10 -0.12 -10.56 -20.77
N GLY A 11 0.36 -9.33 -20.54
CA GLY A 11 0.45 -8.30 -21.59
C GLY A 11 -0.86 -7.57 -21.92
N GLY A 12 -2.01 -7.97 -21.36
CA GLY A 12 -3.31 -7.31 -21.59
C GLY A 12 -3.49 -5.92 -20.95
N GLY A 13 -2.41 -5.24 -20.51
CA GLY A 13 -2.46 -3.86 -20.01
C GLY A 13 -2.94 -3.66 -18.56
N LYS A 14 -3.30 -4.70 -17.82
CA LYS A 14 -3.82 -4.61 -16.43
C LYS A 14 -2.90 -3.80 -15.50
N SER A 15 -1.61 -4.13 -15.48
CA SER A 15 -0.62 -3.41 -14.67
C SER A 15 -0.37 -1.99 -15.19
N THR A 16 -0.50 -1.76 -16.50
CA THR A 16 -0.39 -0.43 -17.10
C THR A 16 -1.51 0.48 -16.61
N ILE A 17 -2.74 -0.02 -16.49
CA ILE A 17 -3.86 0.74 -15.93
C ILE A 17 -3.56 1.19 -14.50
N VAL A 18 -3.06 0.29 -13.65
CA VAL A 18 -2.66 0.64 -12.27
C VAL A 18 -1.58 1.73 -12.27
N ASN A 19 -0.57 1.61 -13.13
CA ASN A 19 0.50 2.62 -13.20
C ASN A 19 0.02 4.00 -13.71
N ILE A 20 -1.00 4.04 -14.58
CA ILE A 20 -1.63 5.29 -15.02
C ILE A 20 -2.47 5.88 -13.88
N LEU A 21 -3.21 5.05 -13.14
CA LEU A 21 -4.00 5.50 -11.97
C LEU A 21 -3.12 6.08 -10.86
N GLU A 22 -1.94 5.50 -10.63
CA GLU A 22 -0.92 6.03 -9.70
C GLU A 22 -0.13 7.22 -10.27
N ARG A 23 -0.36 7.54 -11.54
CA ARG A 23 0.33 8.58 -12.30
C ARG A 23 1.85 8.41 -12.31
N PHE A 24 2.29 7.16 -12.46
CA PHE A 24 3.67 6.83 -12.85
C PHE A 24 3.89 7.03 -14.35
N TYR A 25 2.82 7.00 -15.14
CA TYR A 25 2.82 7.35 -16.57
C TYR A 25 1.61 8.22 -16.90
N GLU A 26 1.76 9.07 -17.90
CA GLU A 26 0.65 9.81 -18.52
C GLU A 26 0.10 9.01 -19.72
N PRO A 27 -1.22 9.05 -19.97
CA PRO A 27 -1.79 8.40 -21.15
C PRO A 27 -1.32 9.11 -22.42
N ASN A 28 -1.01 8.36 -23.47
CA ASN A 28 -0.67 8.93 -24.78
C ASN A 28 -1.85 9.67 -25.44
N SER A 29 -3.08 9.28 -25.10
CA SER A 29 -4.32 9.85 -25.64
C SER A 29 -5.49 9.55 -24.70
N GLY A 30 -6.54 10.38 -24.76
CA GLY A 30 -7.70 10.26 -23.88
C GLY A 30 -7.51 11.01 -22.56
N GLU A 31 -8.53 10.93 -21.70
CA GLU A 31 -8.59 11.69 -20.45
C GLU A 31 -9.07 10.79 -19.31
N LEU A 32 -8.58 11.06 -18.10
CA LEU A 32 -9.00 10.39 -16.86
C LEU A 32 -9.60 11.42 -15.92
N PHE A 33 -10.68 11.05 -15.24
CA PHE A 33 -11.38 11.92 -14.31
C PHE A 33 -11.58 11.23 -12.97
N LEU A 34 -11.32 11.96 -11.88
CA LEU A 34 -11.67 11.61 -10.51
C LEU A 34 -12.80 12.55 -10.08
N ASP A 35 -14.00 12.03 -9.89
CA ASP A 35 -15.20 12.81 -9.52
C ASP A 35 -15.42 14.05 -10.40
N GLY A 36 -15.19 13.90 -11.71
CA GLY A 36 -15.31 14.98 -12.70
C GLY A 36 -14.09 15.90 -12.80
N THR A 37 -13.09 15.75 -11.93
CA THR A 37 -11.82 16.49 -12.00
C THR A 37 -10.82 15.75 -12.88
N ASN A 38 -10.26 16.42 -13.89
CA ASN A 38 -9.28 15.80 -14.77
C ASN A 38 -7.99 15.47 -13.98
N PHE A 39 -7.50 14.23 -14.10
CA PHE A 39 -6.27 13.75 -13.43
C PHE A 39 -5.07 14.66 -13.67
N SER A 40 -4.94 15.22 -14.88
CA SER A 40 -3.82 16.10 -15.25
C SER A 40 -3.77 17.38 -14.42
N SER A 41 -4.92 17.84 -13.91
CA SER A 41 -5.05 19.07 -13.10
C SER A 41 -4.71 18.90 -11.62
N LEU A 42 -4.75 17.67 -11.11
CA LEU A 42 -4.34 17.35 -9.74
C LEU A 42 -2.81 17.29 -9.67
N SER A 43 -2.20 17.40 -8.49
CA SER A 43 -0.80 17.00 -8.31
C SER A 43 -0.72 15.50 -7.99
N PRO A 44 0.42 14.82 -8.25
CA PRO A 44 0.62 13.43 -7.83
C PRO A 44 0.39 13.20 -6.33
N SER A 45 0.77 14.18 -5.48
CA SER A 45 0.55 14.09 -4.02
C SER A 45 -0.95 14.11 -3.67
N GLN A 46 -1.73 15.00 -4.29
CA GLN A 46 -3.19 15.03 -4.07
C GLN A 46 -3.84 13.72 -4.52
N LEU A 47 -3.46 13.20 -5.68
CA LEU A 47 -4.02 11.96 -6.21
C LEU A 47 -3.71 10.77 -5.30
N ARG A 48 -2.45 10.62 -4.86
CA ARG A 48 -2.03 9.51 -3.99
C ARG A 48 -2.51 9.64 -2.55
N SER A 49 -3.05 10.80 -2.14
CA SER A 49 -3.69 10.95 -0.82
C SER A 49 -5.05 10.26 -0.72
N VAL A 50 -5.68 9.96 -1.87
CA VAL A 50 -7.02 9.35 -1.96
C VAL A 50 -7.02 7.98 -2.64
N ILE A 51 -5.85 7.50 -3.06
CA ILE A 51 -5.64 6.18 -3.66
C ILE A 51 -4.67 5.40 -2.78
N ALA A 52 -5.03 4.15 -2.47
CA ALA A 52 -4.14 3.20 -1.80
C ALA A 52 -3.80 2.05 -2.76
N LEU A 53 -2.52 1.71 -2.85
CA LEU A 53 -2.02 0.60 -3.65
C LEU A 53 -1.40 -0.48 -2.77
N VAL A 54 -1.88 -1.71 -2.90
CA VAL A 54 -1.21 -2.89 -2.35
C VAL A 54 -0.54 -3.63 -3.50
N GLY A 55 0.80 -3.59 -3.54
CA GLY A 55 1.59 -4.24 -4.57
C GLY A 55 1.63 -5.77 -4.40
N GLN A 56 1.93 -6.49 -5.49
CA GLN A 56 2.09 -7.95 -5.46
C GLN A 56 3.23 -8.40 -4.53
N GLU A 57 4.33 -7.63 -4.50
CA GLU A 57 5.48 -7.84 -3.62
C GLU A 57 5.67 -6.61 -2.71
N PRO A 58 5.07 -6.60 -1.51
CA PRO A 58 5.23 -5.51 -0.57
C PRO A 58 6.67 -5.39 -0.09
N ILE A 59 7.18 -4.15 -0.07
CA ILE A 59 8.52 -3.83 0.40
C ILE A 59 8.43 -3.32 1.84
N LEU A 60 9.20 -3.92 2.74
CA LEU A 60 9.40 -3.41 4.08
C LEU A 60 10.69 -2.62 4.16
N PHE A 61 10.59 -1.42 4.69
CA PHE A 61 11.73 -0.57 5.01
C PHE A 61 12.39 -1.04 6.30
N ARG A 62 13.70 -0.77 6.42
CA ARG A 62 14.44 -1.10 7.62
C ARG A 62 13.90 -0.27 8.80
N GLY A 63 13.37 -0.94 9.80
CA GLY A 63 12.75 -0.32 10.98
C GLY A 63 11.94 -1.34 11.76
N THR A 64 11.13 -0.88 12.71
CA THR A 64 10.15 -1.73 13.39
C THR A 64 8.95 -2.04 12.50
N ILE A 65 8.13 -3.02 12.88
CA ILE A 65 6.83 -3.25 12.26
C ILE A 65 5.97 -1.97 12.39
N ALA A 66 5.97 -1.34 13.57
CA ALA A 66 5.25 -0.09 13.78
C ALA A 66 5.72 1.04 12.84
N ASP A 67 7.02 1.18 12.61
CA ASP A 67 7.57 2.19 11.68
C ASP A 67 7.07 1.98 10.26
N ASN A 68 6.97 0.72 9.82
CA ASN A 68 6.46 0.39 8.48
C ASN A 68 4.96 0.67 8.35
N VAL A 69 4.16 0.41 9.38
CA VAL A 69 2.71 0.71 9.38
C VAL A 69 2.45 2.22 9.36
N ARG A 70 3.28 3.01 10.05
CA ARG A 70 3.18 4.48 10.06
C ARG A 70 3.72 5.15 8.81
N LEU A 71 4.37 4.40 7.93
CA LEU A 71 5.10 4.99 6.82
C LEU A 71 4.16 5.85 5.94
N GLY A 72 4.52 7.11 5.76
CA GLY A 72 3.77 8.05 4.93
C GLY A 72 2.60 8.75 5.63
N VAL A 73 2.37 8.49 6.92
CA VAL A 73 1.32 9.15 7.72
C VAL A 73 1.91 9.69 9.02
N GLU A 74 1.73 10.98 9.27
CA GLU A 74 2.20 11.63 10.50
C GLU A 74 1.17 11.56 11.62
N GLY A 75 1.63 11.64 12.87
CA GLY A 75 0.75 11.74 14.04
C GLY A 75 0.02 10.47 14.46
N VAL A 76 0.35 9.31 13.88
CA VAL A 76 -0.29 8.02 14.17
C VAL A 76 0.20 7.45 15.51
N SER A 77 -0.71 7.26 16.45
CA SER A 77 -0.44 6.68 17.77
C SER A 77 -0.12 5.18 17.73
N ASP A 78 0.40 4.61 18.82
CA ASP A 78 0.58 3.15 18.94
C ASP A 78 -0.74 2.40 18.88
N GLU A 79 -1.82 2.99 19.40
CA GLU A 79 -3.14 2.36 19.39
C GLU A 79 -3.71 2.27 17.98
N GLU A 80 -3.58 3.33 17.17
CA GLU A 80 -4.02 3.31 15.77
C GLU A 80 -3.24 2.29 14.94
N VAL A 81 -1.95 2.11 15.20
CA VAL A 81 -1.15 1.03 14.58
C VAL A 81 -1.70 -0.34 14.93
N ARG A 82 -2.00 -0.61 16.20
CA ARG A 82 -2.58 -1.90 16.63
C ARG A 82 -3.94 -2.15 15.98
N ILE A 83 -4.80 -1.12 15.92
CA ILE A 83 -6.10 -1.19 15.27
C ILE A 83 -5.96 -1.50 13.78
N ALA A 84 -5.05 -0.82 13.08
CA ALA A 84 -4.79 -1.07 11.65
C ALA A 84 -4.32 -2.51 11.41
N CYS A 85 -3.36 -2.99 12.20
CA CYS A 85 -2.88 -4.37 12.12
C CYS A 85 -3.97 -5.40 12.47
N LYS A 86 -4.91 -5.07 13.36
CA LYS A 86 -6.06 -5.92 13.65
C LYS A 86 -6.99 -6.03 12.44
N TYR A 87 -7.30 -4.90 11.78
CA TYR A 87 -8.12 -4.91 10.58
C TYR A 87 -7.46 -5.62 9.39
N ALA A 88 -6.13 -5.58 9.31
CA ALA A 88 -5.37 -6.32 8.31
C ALA A 88 -5.18 -7.82 8.64
N ASN A 89 -5.70 -8.31 9.78
CA ASN A 89 -5.45 -9.65 10.30
C ASN A 89 -3.94 -9.96 10.49
N ALA A 90 -3.19 -8.94 10.90
CA ALA A 90 -1.76 -9.02 11.17
C ALA A 90 -1.43 -9.08 12.67
N ALA A 91 -2.29 -8.52 13.54
CA ALA A 91 -2.03 -8.39 14.98
C ALA A 91 -1.56 -9.69 15.64
N HIS A 92 -2.25 -10.82 15.39
CA HIS A 92 -1.92 -12.11 16.02
C HIS A 92 -0.46 -12.52 15.78
N PHE A 93 0.03 -12.48 14.54
CA PHE A 93 1.40 -12.94 14.28
C PHE A 93 2.45 -11.91 14.70
N ILE A 94 2.07 -10.64 14.78
CA ILE A 94 2.96 -9.58 15.26
C ILE A 94 3.19 -9.75 16.76
N GLU A 95 2.12 -9.99 17.51
CA GLU A 95 2.13 -10.19 18.97
C GLU A 95 2.83 -11.51 19.38
N ASP A 96 2.95 -12.47 18.47
CA ASP A 96 3.73 -13.70 18.66
C ASP A 96 5.25 -13.45 18.64
N PHE A 97 5.74 -12.31 18.13
CA PHE A 97 7.16 -11.97 18.20
C PHE A 97 7.57 -11.51 19.61
N PRO A 98 8.77 -11.84 20.09
CA PRO A 98 9.25 -11.40 21.40
C PRO A 98 9.28 -9.87 21.60
N ALA A 99 9.47 -9.13 20.52
CA ALA A 99 9.49 -7.67 20.51
C ALA A 99 8.19 -7.04 19.98
N ASP A 100 7.17 -7.86 19.69
CA ASP A 100 5.85 -7.41 19.24
C ASP A 100 5.96 -6.39 18.06
N TYR A 101 5.19 -5.30 18.06
CA TYR A 101 5.28 -4.20 17.09
C TYR A 101 6.67 -3.53 16.99
N SER A 102 7.54 -3.69 17.98
CA SER A 102 8.94 -3.20 17.96
C SER A 102 9.90 -4.15 17.24
N THR A 103 9.41 -5.27 16.71
CA THR A 103 10.22 -6.23 15.95
C THR A 103 10.82 -5.58 14.72
N ILE A 104 12.15 -5.71 14.56
CA ILE A 104 12.88 -5.12 13.44
C ILE A 104 12.71 -5.96 12.18
N VAL A 105 12.20 -5.33 11.12
CA VAL A 105 11.97 -5.90 9.79
C VAL A 105 12.69 -5.08 8.70
N GLY A 106 12.74 -5.62 7.49
CA GLY A 106 13.44 -5.02 6.35
C GLY A 106 14.96 -5.26 6.35
N GLY A 107 15.57 -5.27 5.17
CA GLY A 107 17.02 -5.51 5.01
C GLY A 107 17.50 -6.87 5.55
N LYS A 108 18.45 -6.86 6.49
CA LYS A 108 19.00 -8.05 7.20
C LYS A 108 18.24 -8.41 8.50
N GLY A 109 17.13 -7.73 8.81
CA GLY A 109 16.28 -8.03 9.97
C GLY A 109 15.44 -9.30 9.82
N GLY A 110 14.63 -9.62 10.84
CA GLY A 110 13.79 -10.82 10.86
C GLY A 110 12.90 -10.92 9.62
N SER A 111 12.76 -12.14 9.08
CA SER A 111 12.01 -12.37 7.85
C SER A 111 10.52 -12.61 8.14
N LEU A 112 9.65 -11.72 7.64
CA LEU A 112 8.23 -12.05 7.49
C LEU A 112 8.04 -12.92 6.24
N SER A 113 7.12 -13.88 6.31
CA SER A 113 6.67 -14.64 5.13
C SER A 113 5.95 -13.72 4.13
N GLY A 114 5.83 -14.13 2.86
CA GLY A 114 5.15 -13.32 1.84
C GLY A 114 3.71 -12.94 2.23
N GLY A 115 2.94 -13.90 2.78
CA GLY A 115 1.58 -13.64 3.26
C GLY A 115 1.50 -12.82 4.55
N GLN A 116 2.58 -12.74 5.33
CA GLN A 116 2.67 -11.78 6.45
C GLN A 116 3.02 -10.38 5.95
N LYS A 117 3.84 -10.25 4.90
CA LYS A 117 4.14 -8.92 4.30
C LYS A 117 2.95 -8.29 3.58
N GLN A 118 2.03 -9.11 3.07
CA GLN A 118 0.81 -8.65 2.39
C GLN A 118 -0.30 -8.17 3.33
N ARG A 119 -0.14 -8.39 4.65
CA ARG A 119 -1.06 -7.98 5.70
C ARG A 119 -0.39 -6.89 6.54
#